data_AF-A0A2V3IEG7-F1
#
_entry.id   AF-A0A2V3IEG7-F1
#
_cell.length_a   1.000
_cell.length_b   1.000
_cell.length_c   1.000
_cell.angle_alpha   90.00
_cell.angle_beta   90.00
_cell.angle_gamma   90.00
#
_symmetry.space_group_name_H-M   'P 1'
#
loop_
_entity.id
_entity.type
_entity.pdbx_description
1 polymer ?
#
loop_
_entity_poly.entity_id
_entity_poly.type
_entity_poly.pdbx_seq_one_letter_code
_entity_poly.pdbx_strand_id
1 'polypeptide(L)'
;MFMFNRKPTFPSPLHSSKEPLHLAKASLPFQGRLYDKLTLSNFVDLDAQSLTFQLNKTIPTSLLSTAFDADLPAKFVLSARPGAISQKGANFAPLAKASFNVRLLDLGTTDSHQKGFLKFKYTIRSNGRRDHGFEIDRKLSLFGLPSTTLYGNVTYRTNNKAREWKTKSSFGLHQDFKFAGIKCAARVGLTPEGHSVVDIKI
;
A
#
# COMPACT_ATOMS: atom_id res chain seq x y z
N MET A 1 71.25 10.07 -46.84
CA MET A 1 70.98 8.88 -46.03
C MET A 1 70.51 9.36 -44.66
N PHE A 2 69.21 9.33 -44.39
CA PHE A 2 68.63 9.71 -43.10
C PHE A 2 67.62 8.64 -42.69
N MET A 3 67.86 7.97 -41.57
CA MET A 3 66.88 7.09 -40.91
C MET A 3 66.37 7.81 -39.67
N PHE A 4 65.10 8.23 -39.69
CA PHE A 4 64.38 8.67 -38.49
C PHE A 4 63.55 7.51 -37.96
N ASN A 5 63.93 7.04 -36.78
CA ASN A 5 63.21 6.07 -35.98
C ASN A 5 62.06 6.79 -35.26
N ARG A 6 60.80 6.55 -35.64
CA ARG A 6 59.62 7.00 -34.87
C ARG A 6 58.73 5.82 -34.58
N LYS A 7 58.64 5.47 -33.29
CA LYS A 7 57.67 4.50 -32.76
C LYS A 7 56.23 5.00 -33.02
N PRO A 8 55.27 4.09 -33.24
CA PRO A 8 53.86 4.47 -33.38
C PRO A 8 53.28 4.89 -32.02
N THR A 9 52.80 6.13 -31.95
CA THR A 9 51.90 6.62 -30.90
C THR A 9 50.51 6.02 -31.12
N PHE A 10 50.08 5.16 -30.19
CA PHE A 10 48.69 4.74 -30.11
C PHE A 10 47.83 5.90 -29.59
N PRO A 11 46.63 6.16 -30.16
CA PRO A 11 45.72 7.14 -29.61
C PRO A 11 45.14 6.64 -28.27
N SER A 12 45.16 7.50 -27.27
CA SER A 12 44.53 7.27 -25.96
C SER A 12 43.04 6.91 -26.13
N PRO A 13 42.49 6.00 -25.31
CA PRO A 13 41.07 5.70 -25.35
C PRO A 13 40.27 6.94 -24.94
N LEU A 14 39.27 7.29 -25.74
CA LEU A 14 38.31 8.36 -25.44
C LEU A 14 37.78 8.19 -24.01
N HIS A 15 37.90 9.26 -23.22
CA HIS A 15 37.13 9.46 -22.02
C HIS A 15 35.64 9.38 -22.38
N SER A 16 35.02 8.22 -22.22
CA SER A 16 33.58 8.09 -22.15
C SER A 16 33.16 8.72 -20.81
N SER A 17 32.71 9.97 -20.87
CA SER A 17 31.96 10.59 -19.78
C SER A 17 30.70 9.76 -19.55
N LYS A 18 30.76 8.84 -18.58
CA LYS A 18 29.56 8.24 -18.01
C LYS A 18 28.86 9.32 -17.19
N GLU A 19 28.12 10.19 -17.86
CA GLU A 19 27.08 10.96 -17.18
C GLU A 19 26.11 9.93 -16.57
N PRO A 20 25.77 10.05 -15.27
CA PRO A 20 24.74 9.20 -14.69
C PRO A 20 23.46 9.47 -15.47
N LEU A 21 22.95 8.44 -16.15
CA LEU A 21 21.69 8.48 -16.86
C LEU A 21 20.61 8.87 -15.85
N HIS A 22 20.27 10.17 -15.79
CA HIS A 22 19.14 10.68 -15.04
C HIS A 22 17.90 10.08 -15.68
N LEU A 23 17.51 8.89 -15.20
CA LEU A 23 16.19 8.34 -15.42
C LEU A 23 15.22 9.34 -14.80
N ALA A 24 14.78 10.29 -15.63
CA ALA A 24 13.66 11.16 -15.33
C ALA A 24 12.55 10.23 -14.88
N LYS A 25 12.19 10.35 -13.60
CA LYS A 25 11.16 9.53 -12.97
C LYS A 25 9.84 9.96 -13.62
N ALA A 26 9.54 9.37 -14.78
CA ALA A 26 8.39 9.72 -15.58
C ALA A 26 7.16 9.58 -14.69
N SER A 27 6.54 10.71 -14.36
CA SER A 27 5.29 10.73 -13.62
C SER A 27 4.18 10.38 -14.59
N LEU A 28 3.22 9.58 -14.13
CA LEU A 28 2.09 9.20 -14.96
C LEU A 28 1.21 10.44 -15.23
N PRO A 29 0.48 10.49 -16.35
CA PRO A 29 -0.40 11.60 -16.66
C PRO A 29 -1.35 11.90 -15.49
N PHE A 30 -1.45 13.18 -15.11
CA PHE A 30 -2.28 13.68 -14.00
C PHE A 30 -1.90 13.18 -12.59
N GLN A 31 -0.78 12.49 -12.43
CA GLN A 31 -0.21 12.16 -11.12
C GLN A 31 0.12 13.45 -10.35
N GLY A 32 -0.17 13.48 -9.05
CA GLY A 32 -0.11 14.66 -8.18
C GLY A 32 -1.35 15.56 -8.26
N ARG A 33 -2.05 15.59 -9.40
CA ARG A 33 -3.30 16.35 -9.58
C ARG A 33 -4.52 15.50 -9.23
N LEU A 34 -4.88 14.53 -10.06
CA LEU A 34 -6.07 13.68 -9.90
C LEU A 34 -5.86 12.53 -8.92
N TYR A 35 -4.62 12.05 -8.82
CA TYR A 35 -4.25 10.94 -7.95
C TYR A 35 -2.79 11.05 -7.56
N ASP A 36 -2.42 10.53 -6.41
CA ASP A 36 -1.04 10.55 -5.94
C ASP A 36 -0.30 9.28 -6.39
N LYS A 37 -1.03 8.15 -6.45
CA LYS A 37 -0.47 6.86 -6.81
C LYS A 37 -1.48 5.99 -7.58
N LEU A 38 -1.04 5.47 -8.71
CA LEU A 38 -1.69 4.37 -9.42
C LEU A 38 -0.95 3.08 -9.08
N THR A 39 -1.69 2.05 -8.66
CA THR A 39 -1.14 0.74 -8.29
C THR A 39 -1.95 -0.35 -8.95
N LEU A 40 -1.25 -1.32 -9.53
CA LEU A 40 -1.80 -2.63 -9.79
C LEU A 40 -1.56 -3.46 -8.52
N SER A 41 -2.60 -3.66 -7.72
CA SER A 41 -2.52 -4.40 -6.46
C SER A 41 -3.36 -5.66 -6.57
N ASN A 42 -2.87 -6.78 -6.03
CA ASN A 42 -3.78 -7.86 -5.67
C ASN A 42 -4.46 -7.44 -4.37
N PHE A 43 -5.76 -7.16 -4.38
CA PHE A 43 -6.49 -6.84 -3.16
C PHE A 43 -6.76 -8.16 -2.42
N VAL A 44 -5.79 -8.63 -1.65
CA VAL A 44 -5.91 -9.89 -0.89
C VAL A 44 -6.79 -9.65 0.35
N ASP A 45 -8.11 -9.75 0.16
CA ASP A 45 -8.91 -10.61 1.04
C ASP A 45 -8.58 -12.03 0.56
N LEU A 46 -8.24 -12.97 1.46
CA LEU A 46 -7.90 -14.36 1.11
C LEU A 46 -8.97 -15.05 0.23
N ASP A 47 -10.20 -14.53 0.20
CA ASP A 47 -11.30 -15.03 -0.63
C ASP A 47 -11.31 -14.50 -2.09
N ALA A 48 -10.50 -13.48 -2.41
CA ALA A 48 -10.55 -12.79 -3.69
C ALA A 48 -9.15 -12.64 -4.31
N GLN A 49 -8.54 -13.77 -4.70
CA GLN A 49 -7.30 -13.80 -5.48
C GLN A 49 -7.54 -13.04 -6.80
N SER A 50 -7.25 -11.74 -6.87
CA SER A 50 -7.71 -10.92 -8.02
C SER A 50 -6.83 -9.72 -8.30
N LEU A 51 -6.49 -9.57 -9.58
CA LEU A 51 -5.80 -8.39 -10.09
C LEU A 51 -6.73 -7.18 -9.92
N THR A 52 -6.27 -6.14 -9.22
CA THR A 52 -7.06 -4.94 -8.97
C THR A 52 -6.27 -3.71 -9.43
N PHE A 53 -6.91 -2.86 -10.21
CA PHE A 53 -6.40 -1.53 -10.53
C PHE A 53 -6.86 -0.58 -9.43
N GLN A 54 -5.94 0.20 -8.89
CA GLN A 54 -6.24 1.10 -7.78
C GLN A 54 -5.63 2.49 -8.02
N LEU A 55 -6.47 3.50 -7.89
CA LEU A 55 -6.15 4.91 -7.92
C LEU A 55 -6.32 5.47 -6.51
N ASN A 56 -5.28 6.12 -5.99
CA ASN A 56 -5.26 6.69 -4.64
C ASN A 56 -5.12 8.20 -4.70
N LYS A 57 -5.95 8.92 -3.95
CA LYS A 57 -5.80 10.36 -3.71
C LYS A 57 -5.84 10.62 -2.21
N THR A 58 -4.80 11.26 -1.70
CA THR A 58 -4.71 11.78 -0.35
C THR A 58 -5.27 13.19 -0.40
N ILE A 59 -6.26 13.44 0.44
CA ILE A 59 -6.86 14.76 0.58
C ILE A 59 -6.06 15.48 1.66
N PRO A 60 -5.45 16.63 1.36
CA PRO A 60 -4.71 17.42 2.34
C PRO A 60 -5.58 17.71 3.56
N THR A 61 -4.95 17.66 4.73
CA THR A 61 -5.59 17.88 6.02
C THR A 61 -6.21 19.27 6.16
N SER A 62 -5.75 20.25 5.38
CA SER A 62 -6.31 21.61 5.31
C SER A 62 -7.79 21.67 4.91
N LEU A 63 -8.34 20.66 4.23
CA LEU A 63 -9.76 20.64 3.84
C LEU A 63 -10.70 20.09 4.93
N LEU A 64 -10.16 19.31 5.87
CA LEU A 64 -10.94 18.70 6.96
C LEU A 64 -10.68 19.38 8.31
N SER A 65 -9.51 20.00 8.48
CA SER A 65 -9.16 20.77 9.68
C SER A 65 -10.12 21.94 9.92
N THR A 66 -10.66 22.57 8.88
CA THR A 66 -11.65 23.65 9.01
C THR A 66 -12.94 23.22 9.73
N ALA A 67 -13.31 21.94 9.66
CA ALA A 67 -14.54 21.43 10.27
C ALA A 67 -14.34 20.77 11.64
N PHE A 68 -13.11 20.30 11.94
CA PHE A 68 -12.84 19.47 13.11
C PHE A 68 -11.70 20.00 14.00
N ASP A 69 -11.08 21.13 13.66
CA ASP A 69 -9.93 21.73 14.36
C ASP A 69 -8.83 20.71 14.68
N ALA A 70 -8.60 19.80 13.73
CA ALA A 70 -7.69 18.67 13.88
C ALA A 70 -7.03 18.29 12.55
N ASP A 71 -5.76 17.86 12.62
CA ASP A 71 -5.01 17.36 11.47
C ASP A 71 -5.47 15.93 11.13
N LEU A 72 -6.53 15.82 10.32
CA LEU A 72 -7.19 14.55 9.99
C LEU A 72 -6.87 14.12 8.55
N PRO A 73 -5.76 13.39 8.30
CA PRO A 73 -5.39 13.03 6.95
C PRO A 73 -6.40 12.02 6.40
N ALA A 74 -7.00 12.38 5.27
CA ALA A 74 -7.97 11.54 4.59
C ALA A 74 -7.39 10.97 3.30
N LYS A 75 -7.79 9.74 2.99
CA LYS A 75 -7.38 9.03 1.79
C LYS A 75 -8.59 8.45 1.08
N PHE A 76 -8.77 8.90 -0.15
CA PHE A 76 -9.71 8.34 -1.10
C PHE A 76 -9.02 7.31 -2.00
N VAL A 77 -9.71 6.22 -2.23
CA VAL A 77 -9.22 5.10 -3.02
C VAL A 77 -10.34 4.65 -3.95
N LEU A 78 -10.10 4.76 -5.25
CA LEU A 78 -10.91 4.11 -6.28
C LEU A 78 -10.20 2.84 -6.72
N SER A 79 -10.94 1.77 -6.84
CA SER A 79 -10.39 0.50 -7.30
C SER A 79 -11.37 -0.21 -8.23
N ALA A 80 -10.83 -0.88 -9.23
CA ALA A 80 -11.57 -1.68 -10.19
C ALA A 80 -10.91 -3.05 -10.29
N ARG A 81 -11.70 -4.09 -10.04
CA ARG A 81 -11.32 -5.49 -10.20
C ARG A 81 -12.02 -6.02 -11.45
N PRO A 82 -11.32 -6.35 -12.55
CA PRO A 82 -11.94 -6.91 -13.74
C PRO A 82 -12.38 -8.39 -13.56
N GLY A 83 -11.66 -9.16 -12.76
CA GLY A 83 -11.94 -10.59 -12.58
C GLY A 83 -11.43 -11.15 -11.27
N ALA A 84 -11.92 -12.32 -10.89
CA ALA A 84 -11.42 -13.09 -9.76
C ALA A 84 -10.73 -14.34 -10.28
N ILE A 85 -9.50 -14.58 -9.84
CA ILE A 85 -8.80 -15.84 -10.01
C ILE A 85 -9.25 -16.75 -8.86
N SER A 86 -9.47 -18.01 -9.17
CA SER A 86 -9.81 -19.04 -8.19
C SER A 86 -9.09 -20.33 -8.57
N GLN A 87 -9.08 -21.31 -7.66
CA GLN A 87 -8.57 -22.65 -7.96
C GLN A 87 -9.27 -23.33 -9.15
N LYS A 88 -10.48 -22.86 -9.52
CA LYS A 88 -11.28 -23.37 -10.65
C LYS A 88 -11.05 -22.59 -11.96
N GLY A 89 -10.15 -21.59 -11.97
CA GLY A 89 -9.86 -20.76 -13.13
C GLY A 89 -10.13 -19.26 -12.90
N ALA A 90 -9.89 -18.47 -13.94
CA ALA A 90 -10.16 -17.03 -13.96
C ALA A 90 -11.61 -16.77 -14.35
N ASN A 91 -12.37 -16.13 -13.46
CA ASN A 91 -13.76 -15.75 -13.67
C ASN A 91 -13.86 -14.24 -13.88
N PHE A 92 -14.57 -13.83 -14.92
CA PHE A 92 -14.91 -12.42 -15.12
C PHE A 92 -15.94 -12.01 -14.05
N ALA A 93 -15.53 -11.13 -13.14
CA ALA A 93 -16.31 -10.73 -11.97
C ALA A 93 -16.05 -9.25 -11.65
N PRO A 94 -16.44 -8.35 -12.57
CA PRO A 94 -16.10 -6.94 -12.48
C PRO A 94 -16.68 -6.32 -11.21
N LEU A 95 -15.84 -5.67 -10.43
CA LEU A 95 -16.22 -5.01 -9.20
C LEU A 95 -15.47 -3.68 -9.08
N ALA A 96 -16.21 -2.58 -9.12
CA ALA A 96 -15.66 -1.28 -8.76
C ALA A 96 -15.91 -1.03 -7.27
N LYS A 97 -14.95 -0.37 -6.63
CA LYS A 97 -14.95 -0.08 -5.20
C LYS A 97 -14.37 1.31 -4.97
N ALA A 98 -15.15 2.17 -4.32
CA ALA A 98 -14.70 3.43 -3.76
C ALA A 98 -14.53 3.28 -2.25
N SER A 99 -13.42 3.76 -1.70
CA SER A 99 -13.15 3.73 -0.26
C SER A 99 -12.63 5.09 0.20
N PHE A 100 -13.22 5.57 1.28
CA PHE A 100 -12.80 6.77 1.97
C PHE A 100 -12.31 6.36 3.35
N ASN A 101 -11.11 6.80 3.73
CA ASN A 101 -10.53 6.51 5.03
C ASN A 101 -10.06 7.82 5.65
N VAL A 102 -10.38 8.05 6.93
CA VAL A 102 -9.91 9.22 7.68
C VAL A 102 -9.14 8.69 8.87
N ARG A 103 -7.88 9.10 9.02
CA ARG A 103 -7.13 8.84 10.26
C ARG A 103 -7.61 9.82 11.32
N LEU A 104 -8.09 9.27 12.43
CA LEU A 104 -8.67 10.03 13.54
C LEU A 104 -7.63 10.33 14.62
N LEU A 105 -6.78 9.34 14.94
CA LEU A 105 -5.74 9.47 15.93
C LEU A 105 -4.49 8.73 15.46
N ASP A 106 -3.32 9.32 15.71
CA ASP A 106 -2.04 8.59 15.70
C ASP A 106 -1.87 7.94 17.08
N LEU A 107 -1.65 6.63 17.08
CA LEU A 107 -1.42 5.84 18.29
C LEU A 107 0.06 5.45 18.43
N GLY A 108 0.92 6.02 17.57
CA GLY A 108 2.36 5.95 17.71
C GLY A 108 2.83 6.68 18.95
N THR A 109 3.98 6.25 19.48
CA THR A 109 4.70 6.96 20.54
C THR A 109 5.85 7.77 19.92
N THR A 110 6.58 8.55 20.72
CA THR A 110 7.84 9.19 20.29
C THR A 110 8.90 8.19 19.83
N ASP A 111 8.79 6.94 20.27
CA ASP A 111 9.61 5.83 19.76
C ASP A 111 9.29 5.52 18.29
N SER A 112 10.29 5.69 17.42
CA SER A 112 10.23 5.40 15.98
C SER A 112 9.86 3.96 15.64
N HIS A 113 10.01 3.04 16.61
CA HIS A 113 9.68 1.63 16.50
C HIS A 113 8.21 1.30 16.76
N GLN A 114 7.42 2.25 17.27
CA GLN A 114 5.99 2.04 17.50
C GLN A 114 5.17 2.91 16.56
N LYS A 115 4.27 2.28 15.80
CA LYS A 115 3.36 2.97 14.89
C LYS A 115 1.95 2.48 15.15
N GLY A 116 0.99 3.39 15.19
CA GLY A 116 -0.40 2.98 15.31
C GLY A 116 -1.35 4.04 14.80
N PHE A 117 -2.57 3.66 14.49
CA PHE A 117 -3.60 4.62 14.15
C PHE A 117 -4.98 4.08 14.48
N LEU A 118 -5.87 5.00 14.86
CA LEU A 118 -7.30 4.83 14.75
C LEU A 118 -7.75 5.48 13.44
N LYS A 119 -8.52 4.76 12.62
CA LYS A 119 -9.13 5.33 11.41
C LYS A 119 -10.58 4.94 11.26
N PHE A 120 -11.36 5.86 10.70
CA PHE A 120 -12.67 5.55 10.14
C PHE A 120 -12.51 5.11 8.69
N LYS A 121 -13.33 4.15 8.26
CA LYS A 121 -13.34 3.62 6.90
C LYS A 121 -14.76 3.47 6.40
N TYR A 122 -15.02 4.05 5.24
CA TYR A 122 -16.26 3.91 4.49
C TYR A 122 -15.96 3.31 3.12
N THR A 123 -16.78 2.37 2.67
CA THR A 123 -16.58 1.67 1.39
C THR A 123 -17.91 1.45 0.68
N ILE A 124 -17.97 1.83 -0.60
CA ILE A 124 -19.08 1.52 -1.52
C ILE A 124 -18.55 0.65 -2.65
N ARG A 125 -19.33 -0.33 -3.07
CA ARG A 125 -19.05 -1.20 -4.23
C ARG A 125 -20.13 -1.06 -5.30
N SER A 126 -19.78 -1.34 -6.56
CA SER A 126 -20.69 -1.31 -7.71
C SER A 126 -21.87 -2.28 -7.58
N ASN A 127 -21.72 -3.36 -6.81
CA ASN A 127 -22.80 -4.31 -6.51
C ASN A 127 -23.76 -3.85 -5.39
N GLY A 128 -23.76 -2.55 -5.05
CA GLY A 128 -24.62 -1.97 -4.03
C GLY A 128 -24.19 -2.25 -2.58
N ARG A 129 -23.15 -3.05 -2.33
CA ARG A 129 -22.68 -3.32 -0.96
C ARG A 129 -21.94 -2.11 -0.40
N ARG A 130 -22.38 -1.66 0.78
CA ARG A 130 -21.76 -0.57 1.53
C ARG A 130 -21.33 -1.11 2.88
N ASP A 131 -20.09 -0.85 3.27
CA ASP A 131 -19.62 -1.16 4.61
C ASP A 131 -18.95 0.08 5.22
N HIS A 132 -19.11 0.24 6.53
CA HIS A 132 -18.50 1.35 7.27
C HIS A 132 -18.09 0.92 8.67
N GLY A 133 -17.12 1.63 9.25
CA GLY A 133 -16.62 1.24 10.56
C GLY A 133 -15.30 1.88 10.96
N PHE A 134 -14.77 1.39 12.06
CA PHE A 134 -13.52 1.85 12.67
C PHE A 134 -12.47 0.74 12.63
N GLU A 135 -11.22 1.11 12.43
CA GLU A 135 -10.08 0.21 12.44
C GLU A 135 -8.99 0.80 13.33
N ILE A 136 -8.58 0.03 14.33
CA ILE A 136 -7.41 0.28 15.17
C ILE A 136 -6.33 -0.67 14.66
N ASP A 137 -5.21 -0.15 14.17
CA ASP A 137 -4.04 -0.94 13.78
C ASP A 137 -2.85 -0.42 14.59
N ARG A 138 -2.17 -1.30 15.33
CA ARG A 138 -0.96 -0.99 16.08
C ARG A 138 0.14 -1.93 15.63
N LYS A 139 1.35 -1.38 15.47
CA LYS A 139 2.56 -2.10 15.11
C LYS A 139 3.70 -1.75 16.06
N LEU A 140 4.48 -2.76 16.42
CA LEU A 140 5.67 -2.64 17.23
C LEU A 140 6.83 -3.32 16.50
N SER A 141 7.91 -2.58 16.21
CA SER A 141 9.12 -3.17 15.64
C SER A 141 9.71 -4.17 16.61
N LEU A 142 10.10 -5.34 16.11
CA LEU A 142 10.89 -6.28 16.87
C LEU A 142 12.37 -5.88 16.78
N PHE A 143 13.07 -5.97 17.91
CA PHE A 143 14.45 -5.56 18.16
C PHE A 143 15.36 -5.61 16.92
N GLY A 144 15.79 -4.44 16.43
CA GLY A 144 16.82 -4.31 15.38
C GLY A 144 16.42 -4.71 13.95
N LEU A 145 15.23 -5.25 13.73
CA LEU A 145 14.74 -5.66 12.41
C LEU A 145 13.66 -4.68 11.91
N PRO A 146 14.03 -3.61 11.16
CA PRO A 146 13.06 -2.61 10.71
C PRO A 146 11.99 -3.17 9.76
N SER A 147 12.23 -4.35 9.20
CA SER A 147 11.30 -5.08 8.35
C SER A 147 10.27 -5.91 9.10
N THR A 148 10.47 -6.23 10.39
CA THR A 148 9.58 -7.16 11.11
C THR A 148 8.93 -6.48 12.30
N THR A 149 7.59 -6.50 12.33
CA THR A 149 6.77 -5.83 13.34
C THR A 149 5.74 -6.79 13.91
N LEU A 150 5.53 -6.78 15.22
CA LEU A 150 4.30 -7.31 15.81
C LEU A 150 3.15 -6.38 15.45
N TYR A 151 2.00 -6.92 15.08
CA TYR A 151 0.80 -6.13 14.83
C TYR A 151 -0.38 -6.61 15.65
N GLY A 152 -1.27 -5.68 15.99
CA GLY A 152 -2.60 -5.92 16.51
C GLY A 152 -3.59 -5.08 15.73
N ASN A 153 -4.66 -5.71 15.24
CA ASN A 153 -5.71 -5.06 14.48
C ASN A 153 -7.08 -5.38 15.07
N VAL A 154 -7.91 -4.36 15.26
CA VAL A 154 -9.31 -4.50 15.62
C VAL A 154 -10.13 -3.69 14.64
N THR A 155 -11.10 -4.34 13.99
CA THR A 155 -12.02 -3.73 13.03
C THR A 155 -13.46 -3.90 13.52
N TYR A 156 -14.14 -2.78 13.72
CA TYR A 156 -15.57 -2.73 14.00
C TYR A 156 -16.30 -2.29 12.75
N ARG A 157 -17.17 -3.13 12.18
CA ARG A 157 -17.79 -2.84 10.88
C ARG A 157 -19.23 -3.31 10.83
N THR A 158 -20.08 -2.52 10.20
CA THR A 158 -21.43 -2.93 9.79
C THR A 158 -21.57 -2.77 8.28
N ASN A 159 -22.58 -3.41 7.69
CA ASN A 159 -22.88 -3.26 6.28
C ASN A 159 -24.38 -3.16 6.02
N ASN A 160 -24.75 -2.75 4.81
CA ASN A 160 -26.15 -2.54 4.46
C ASN A 160 -27.00 -3.83 4.40
N LYS A 161 -26.40 -5.01 4.30
CA LYS A 161 -27.10 -6.31 4.29
C LYS A 161 -27.20 -6.96 5.68
N ALA A 162 -26.27 -6.65 6.57
CA ALA A 162 -26.26 -7.10 7.96
C ALA A 162 -25.99 -5.88 8.83
N ARG A 163 -27.06 -5.28 9.36
CA ARG A 163 -27.01 -4.04 10.15
C ARG A 163 -26.36 -4.21 11.52
N GLU A 164 -26.17 -5.45 11.96
CA GLU A 164 -25.42 -5.76 13.17
C GLU A 164 -23.95 -5.37 13.04
N TRP A 165 -23.41 -4.77 14.10
CA TRP A 165 -21.99 -4.49 14.19
C TRP A 165 -21.21 -5.79 14.37
N LYS A 166 -20.21 -5.99 13.50
CA LYS A 166 -19.29 -7.12 13.59
C LYS A 166 -17.92 -6.62 14.01
N THR A 167 -17.36 -7.27 15.02
CA THR A 167 -15.98 -7.07 15.46
C THR A 167 -15.13 -8.16 14.86
N LYS A 168 -14.00 -7.78 14.25
CA LYS A 168 -12.94 -8.70 13.88
C LYS A 168 -11.67 -8.22 14.54
N SER A 169 -10.91 -9.12 15.13
CA SER A 169 -9.59 -8.79 15.64
C SER A 169 -8.57 -9.83 15.24
N SER A 170 -7.32 -9.40 15.12
CA SER A 170 -6.20 -10.27 14.82
C SER A 170 -4.91 -9.69 15.37
N PHE A 171 -3.97 -10.56 15.71
CA PHE A 171 -2.63 -10.19 16.13
C PHE A 171 -1.61 -11.11 15.49
N GLY A 172 -0.38 -10.65 15.31
CA GLY A 172 0.65 -11.50 14.71
C GLY A 172 1.89 -10.75 14.29
N LEU A 173 2.59 -11.30 13.31
CA LEU A 173 3.81 -10.76 12.73
C LEU A 173 3.53 -10.17 11.36
N HIS A 174 4.16 -9.04 11.08
CA HIS A 174 4.13 -8.32 9.83
C HIS A 174 5.56 -8.12 9.36
N GLN A 175 5.89 -8.66 8.20
CA GLN A 175 7.20 -8.59 7.60
C GLN A 175 7.15 -7.85 6.27
N ASP A 176 7.85 -6.72 6.18
CA ASP A 176 8.10 -5.97 4.95
C ASP A 176 9.32 -6.54 4.23
N PHE A 177 9.22 -6.79 2.92
CA PHE A 177 10.35 -7.24 2.10
C PHE A 177 10.34 -6.54 0.73
N LYS A 178 11.52 -6.37 0.12
CA LYS A 178 11.64 -5.73 -1.19
C LYS A 178 12.16 -6.74 -2.20
N PHE A 179 11.39 -7.00 -3.26
CA PHE A 179 11.77 -7.92 -4.33
C PHE A 179 11.72 -7.20 -5.69
N ALA A 180 12.82 -7.24 -6.45
CA ALA A 180 12.92 -6.60 -7.78
C ALA A 180 12.43 -5.12 -7.83
N GLY A 181 12.70 -4.34 -6.77
CA GLY A 181 12.25 -2.94 -6.68
C GLY A 181 10.83 -2.75 -6.13
N ILE A 182 10.05 -3.82 -6.02
CA ILE A 182 8.67 -3.85 -5.51
C ILE A 182 8.71 -4.04 -3.98
N LYS A 183 7.92 -3.25 -3.25
CA LYS A 183 7.79 -3.37 -1.79
C LYS A 183 6.61 -4.28 -1.48
N CYS A 184 6.87 -5.43 -0.89
CA CYS A 184 5.88 -6.37 -0.45
C CYS A 184 5.81 -6.40 1.09
N ALA A 185 4.70 -6.87 1.62
CA ALA A 185 4.55 -7.13 3.05
C ALA A 185 3.72 -8.38 3.27
N ALA A 186 4.16 -9.28 4.14
CA ALA A 186 3.39 -10.42 4.59
C ALA A 186 2.93 -10.20 6.04
N ARG A 187 1.69 -10.52 6.36
CA ARG A 187 1.15 -10.60 7.72
C ARG A 187 0.75 -12.04 7.96
N VAL A 188 1.19 -12.60 9.08
CA VAL A 188 0.76 -13.90 9.58
C VAL A 188 0.35 -13.72 11.02
N GLY A 189 -0.85 -14.17 11.38
CA GLY A 189 -1.41 -13.95 12.70
C GLY A 189 -2.56 -14.87 13.04
N LEU A 190 -3.18 -14.60 14.18
CA LEU A 190 -4.31 -15.35 14.73
C LEU A 190 -5.45 -14.39 15.10
N THR A 191 -6.68 -14.85 14.98
CA THR A 191 -7.83 -14.21 15.63
C THR A 191 -7.94 -14.69 17.08
N PRO A 192 -8.70 -14.00 17.97
CA PRO A 192 -8.94 -14.48 19.33
C PRO A 192 -9.59 -15.86 19.37
N GLU A 193 -10.34 -16.21 18.33
CA GLU A 193 -11.00 -17.51 18.19
C GLU A 193 -10.06 -18.62 17.69
N GLY A 194 -8.77 -18.32 17.49
CA GLY A 194 -7.74 -19.29 17.09
C GLY A 194 -7.63 -19.53 15.59
N HIS A 195 -8.32 -18.75 14.75
CA HIS A 195 -8.22 -18.88 13.30
C HIS A 195 -6.96 -18.20 12.76
N SER A 196 -6.25 -18.86 11.83
CA SER A 196 -5.09 -18.29 11.15
C SER A 196 -5.48 -17.19 10.16
N VAL A 197 -4.76 -16.08 10.20
CA VAL A 197 -4.88 -14.95 9.27
C VAL A 197 -3.56 -14.79 8.52
N VAL A 198 -3.61 -14.85 7.19
CA VAL A 198 -2.44 -14.62 6.32
C VAL A 198 -2.79 -13.57 5.27
N ASP A 199 -1.99 -12.51 5.15
CA ASP A 199 -2.25 -11.39 4.23
C ASP A 199 -0.95 -10.97 3.54
N ILE A 200 -0.94 -10.93 2.21
CA ILE A 200 0.22 -10.51 1.41
C ILE A 200 -0.14 -9.24 0.64
N LYS A 201 0.64 -8.18 0.85
CA LYS A 201 0.51 -6.85 0.23
C LYS A 201 1.68 -6.61 -0.72
N ILE A 202 1.41 -5.95 -1.85
CA ILE A 202 2.36 -5.55 -2.89
C ILE A 202 2.14 -4.06 -3.21
#